data_AF-A0A848GFN1-F1
#
_entry.id   AF-A0A848GFN1-F1
#
_cell.length_a   1.000
_cell.length_b   1.000
_cell.length_c   1.000
_cell.angle_alpha   90.00
_cell.angle_beta   90.00
_cell.angle_gamma   90.00
#
_symmetry.space_group_name_H-M   'P 1'
#
loop_
_entity.id
_entity.type
_entity.pdbx_description
1 polymer ?
#
loop_
_entity_poly.entity_id
_entity_poly.type
_entity_poly.pdbx_seq_one_letter_code
_entity_poly.pdbx_strand_id
1 'polypeptide(L)'
;MSLSTYDDLCTKIAAAGGKPLALEAVWDGDTEGWHLCLTLYTRAGRETFYEHFLGSVEPDTNFRIPDEESLRSVEAFLVNQWGQMAAVQYGLEFYFPSPDEYTDDCPRWPQRHLGVSCADCGKLMLKEMAARHKGVCFHCDMNRESNRKLKTNAPGSRHGIFASVKDDNISSIVRCTNGKGLSIVEGLEMDTSTWKSPSSAIVEIVITEEDILRWKEILHGKIKIELSTAKSSLSQVQEQRFSQLKFEGQTYYFGKWDTLDYASVTFLMGEYEPITAALAQKAVFKIFYFHDLSAREDSFMRSIHFGFKGQAATTLLINKFKKILTPEEVITTLKQMEERGLLNRQGDQLTLTTLSTLVTAL
;
A
#
# COMPACT_ATOMS: atom_id res chain seq x y z
N MET A 1 -4.14 -8.57 -22.14
CA MET A 1 -5.42 -8.59 -22.90
C MET A 1 -6.48 -8.11 -21.93
N SER A 2 -7.13 -6.99 -22.21
CA SER A 2 -8.04 -6.32 -21.28
C SER A 2 -9.51 -6.69 -21.52
N LEU A 3 -10.34 -6.44 -20.51
CA LEU A 3 -11.79 -6.55 -20.49
C LEU A 3 -12.36 -5.31 -19.81
N SER A 4 -13.04 -4.45 -20.58
CA SER A 4 -13.58 -3.18 -20.05
C SER A 4 -15.11 -3.19 -19.98
N THR A 5 -15.76 -4.10 -20.71
CA THR A 5 -17.22 -4.24 -20.75
C THR A 5 -17.68 -5.69 -20.67
N TYR A 6 -18.96 -5.88 -20.35
CA TYR A 6 -19.59 -7.20 -20.43
C TYR A 6 -19.64 -7.75 -21.87
N ASP A 7 -19.73 -6.88 -22.87
CA ASP A 7 -19.73 -7.28 -24.28
C ASP A 7 -18.37 -7.83 -24.73
N ASP A 8 -17.26 -7.28 -24.20
CA ASP A 8 -15.93 -7.83 -24.40
C ASP A 8 -15.86 -9.25 -23.84
N LEU A 9 -16.38 -9.46 -22.62
CA LEU A 9 -16.44 -10.77 -22.00
C LEU A 9 -17.26 -11.75 -22.84
N CYS A 10 -18.46 -11.36 -23.29
CA CYS A 10 -19.32 -12.19 -24.14
C CYS A 10 -18.63 -12.59 -25.44
N THR A 11 -17.92 -11.65 -26.07
CA THR A 11 -17.16 -11.88 -27.30
C THR A 11 -16.08 -12.94 -27.08
N LYS A 12 -15.35 -12.86 -25.97
CA LYS A 12 -14.29 -13.83 -25.66
C LYS A 12 -14.83 -15.19 -25.23
N ILE A 13 -15.94 -15.25 -24.50
CA ILE A 13 -16.63 -16.51 -24.19
C ILE A 13 -17.08 -17.21 -25.48
N ALA A 14 -17.67 -16.48 -26.42
CA ALA A 14 -18.11 -17.03 -27.70
C ALA A 14 -16.93 -17.54 -28.54
N ALA A 15 -15.79 -16.84 -28.52
CA ALA A 15 -14.59 -17.21 -29.26
C ALA A 15 -13.86 -18.46 -28.71
N ALA A 16 -13.98 -18.75 -27.41
CA ALA A 16 -13.30 -19.88 -26.77
C ALA A 16 -13.77 -21.26 -27.29
N GLY A 17 -15.01 -21.35 -27.79
CA GLY A 17 -15.61 -22.59 -28.28
C GLY A 17 -15.88 -23.62 -27.17
N GLY A 18 -16.50 -24.74 -27.54
CA GLY A 18 -16.91 -25.78 -26.58
C GLY A 18 -18.10 -25.37 -25.71
N LYS A 19 -18.47 -26.22 -24.73
CA LYS A 19 -19.52 -25.90 -23.76
C LYS A 19 -18.90 -25.22 -22.53
N PRO A 20 -19.27 -23.96 -22.20
CA PRO A 20 -18.87 -23.32 -20.95
C PRO A 20 -19.25 -24.16 -19.73
N LEU A 21 -18.33 -24.30 -18.79
CA LEU A 21 -18.55 -24.99 -17.52
C LEU A 21 -18.49 -24.00 -16.35
N ALA A 22 -17.44 -23.19 -16.32
CA ALA A 22 -17.24 -22.21 -15.28
C ALA A 22 -16.52 -20.98 -15.80
N LEU A 23 -16.88 -19.83 -15.25
CA LEU A 23 -16.16 -18.58 -15.36
C LEU A 23 -15.53 -18.30 -14.00
N GLU A 24 -14.22 -18.32 -13.94
CA GLU A 24 -13.45 -18.02 -12.76
C GLU A 24 -12.96 -16.59 -12.79
N ALA A 25 -13.06 -15.92 -11.63
CA ALA A 25 -12.41 -14.67 -11.33
C ALA A 25 -11.45 -14.85 -10.15
N VAL A 26 -10.18 -14.49 -10.33
CA VAL A 26 -9.20 -14.46 -9.24
C VAL A 26 -8.36 -13.20 -9.29
N TRP A 27 -7.90 -12.77 -8.11
CA TRP A 27 -6.86 -11.76 -8.03
C TRP A 27 -5.51 -12.35 -8.41
N ASP A 28 -4.73 -11.59 -9.16
CA ASP A 28 -3.35 -11.86 -9.50
C ASP A 28 -2.53 -10.63 -9.14
N GLY A 29 -1.50 -10.82 -8.31
CA GLY A 29 -0.69 -9.75 -7.75
C GLY A 29 0.72 -9.82 -8.28
N ASP A 30 1.22 -8.74 -8.87
CA ASP A 30 2.59 -8.63 -9.35
C ASP A 30 3.27 -7.33 -8.91
N THR A 31 4.35 -6.95 -9.59
CA THR A 31 5.08 -5.71 -9.30
C THR A 31 4.32 -4.44 -9.70
N GLU A 32 3.32 -4.54 -10.58
CA GLU A 32 2.50 -3.43 -11.08
C GLU A 32 1.21 -3.26 -10.27
N GLY A 33 0.78 -4.28 -9.53
CA GLY A 33 -0.31 -4.18 -8.57
C GLY A 33 -1.16 -5.45 -8.50
N TRP A 34 -2.42 -5.28 -8.09
CA TRP A 34 -3.42 -6.34 -8.11
C TRP A 34 -4.33 -6.20 -9.32
N HIS A 35 -4.53 -7.29 -10.04
CA HIS A 35 -5.37 -7.36 -11.23
C HIS A 35 -6.43 -8.45 -11.05
N LEU A 36 -7.64 -8.22 -11.56
CA LEU A 36 -8.70 -9.22 -11.54
C LEU A 36 -8.74 -9.96 -12.88
N CYS A 37 -8.34 -11.23 -12.86
CA CYS A 37 -8.16 -12.06 -14.04
C CYS A 37 -9.36 -12.99 -14.23
N LEU A 38 -9.89 -13.04 -15.46
CA LEU A 38 -11.01 -13.90 -15.85
C LEU A 38 -10.52 -15.09 -16.69
N THR A 39 -10.89 -16.29 -16.25
CA THR A 39 -10.58 -17.55 -16.93
C THR A 39 -11.86 -18.33 -17.19
N LEU A 40 -12.06 -18.80 -18.42
CA LEU A 40 -13.17 -19.66 -18.78
C LEU A 40 -12.71 -21.11 -18.86
N TYR A 41 -13.45 -21.99 -18.18
CA TYR A 41 -13.32 -23.43 -18.32
C TYR A 41 -14.40 -23.94 -19.27
N THR A 42 -13.98 -24.63 -20.32
CA THR A 42 -14.88 -25.21 -21.32
C THR A 42 -14.67 -26.71 -21.41
N ARG A 43 -15.65 -27.41 -21.98
CA ARG A 43 -15.57 -28.83 -22.29
C ARG A 43 -15.73 -29.05 -23.78
N ALA A 44 -14.81 -29.81 -24.38
CA ALA A 44 -14.98 -30.38 -25.71
C ALA A 44 -15.08 -31.91 -25.61
N GLY A 45 -16.23 -32.48 -25.96
CA GLY A 45 -16.48 -33.92 -25.82
C GLY A 45 -16.77 -34.36 -24.38
N ARG A 46 -16.52 -35.64 -24.07
CA ARG A 46 -16.89 -36.23 -22.77
C ARG A 46 -15.85 -36.00 -21.67
N GLU A 47 -14.56 -35.97 -21.99
CA GLU A 47 -13.48 -36.03 -20.97
C GLU A 47 -12.45 -34.89 -21.06
N THR A 48 -12.46 -34.07 -22.12
CA THR A 48 -11.46 -33.01 -22.28
C THR A 48 -12.00 -31.66 -21.83
N PHE A 49 -11.32 -31.07 -20.85
CA PHE A 49 -11.56 -29.69 -20.41
C PHE A 49 -10.42 -28.79 -20.91
N TYR A 50 -10.76 -27.53 -21.21
CA TYR A 50 -9.81 -26.52 -21.64
C TYR A 50 -9.96 -25.28 -20.79
N GLU A 51 -8.81 -24.68 -20.48
CA GLU A 51 -8.69 -23.41 -19.78
C GLU A 51 -8.40 -22.30 -20.81
N HIS A 52 -9.20 -21.24 -20.76
CA HIS A 52 -9.07 -20.09 -21.64
C HIS A 52 -8.93 -18.82 -20.81
N PHE A 53 -7.74 -18.24 -20.79
CA PHE A 53 -7.55 -16.92 -20.19
C PHE A 53 -8.26 -15.86 -21.05
N LEU A 54 -9.28 -15.21 -20.50
CA LEU A 54 -10.07 -14.22 -21.20
C LEU A 54 -9.46 -12.82 -21.07
N GLY A 55 -8.77 -12.52 -19.97
CA GLY A 55 -8.10 -11.23 -19.77
C GLY A 55 -8.20 -10.70 -18.35
N SER A 56 -7.53 -9.58 -18.11
CA SER A 56 -7.64 -8.75 -16.91
C SER A 56 -8.77 -7.74 -17.06
N VAL A 57 -9.48 -7.46 -15.98
CA VAL A 57 -10.49 -6.41 -15.94
C VAL A 57 -9.83 -5.04 -15.81
N GLU A 58 -10.18 -4.15 -16.72
CA GLU A 58 -9.71 -2.77 -16.78
C GLU A 58 -10.93 -1.86 -16.88
N PRO A 59 -11.45 -1.37 -15.74
CA PRO A 59 -12.62 -0.51 -15.71
C PRO A 59 -12.39 0.79 -16.49
N ASP A 60 -13.45 1.34 -17.07
CA ASP A 60 -13.39 2.72 -17.57
C ASP A 60 -13.03 3.65 -16.40
N THR A 61 -12.04 4.50 -16.61
CA THR A 61 -11.63 5.56 -15.67
C THR A 61 -12.77 6.45 -15.17
N ASN A 62 -13.88 6.54 -15.91
CA ASN A 62 -15.07 7.31 -15.53
C ASN A 62 -16.14 6.49 -14.80
N PHE A 63 -15.95 5.18 -14.64
CA PHE A 63 -16.91 4.33 -13.95
C PHE A 63 -16.98 4.68 -12.47
N ARG A 64 -18.20 4.82 -11.94
CA ARG A 64 -18.43 5.08 -10.52
C ARG A 64 -19.28 3.98 -9.92
N ILE A 65 -18.78 3.41 -8.83
CA ILE A 65 -19.54 2.47 -8.00
C ILE A 65 -20.62 3.26 -7.25
N PRO A 66 -21.84 2.72 -7.07
CA PRO A 66 -22.81 3.28 -6.14
C PRO A 66 -22.22 3.45 -4.72
N ASP A 67 -22.58 4.53 -4.03
CA ASP A 67 -22.01 4.88 -2.72
C ASP A 67 -22.13 3.75 -1.67
N GLU A 68 -23.17 2.92 -1.76
CA GLU A 68 -23.39 1.78 -0.84
C GLU A 68 -22.39 0.62 -1.04
N GLU A 69 -21.74 0.56 -2.20
CA GLU A 69 -20.79 -0.49 -2.60
C GLU A 69 -19.34 0.06 -2.66
N SER A 70 -19.12 1.32 -2.25
CA SER A 70 -17.86 2.05 -2.41
C SER A 70 -16.66 1.45 -1.64
N LEU A 71 -16.90 0.47 -0.78
CA LEU A 71 -15.86 -0.27 -0.05
C LEU A 71 -15.21 -1.36 -0.93
N ARG A 72 -15.84 -1.73 -2.05
CA ARG A 72 -15.29 -2.69 -3.00
C ARG A 72 -14.45 -2.00 -4.06
N SER A 73 -13.51 -2.75 -4.63
CA SER A 73 -12.84 -2.33 -5.86
C SER A 73 -13.82 -2.29 -7.02
N VAL A 74 -13.58 -1.39 -7.97
CA VAL A 74 -14.44 -1.25 -9.17
C VAL A 74 -14.46 -2.56 -9.94
N GLU A 75 -13.30 -3.20 -10.04
CA GLU A 75 -13.06 -4.47 -10.68
C GLU A 75 -13.90 -5.58 -10.05
N ALA A 76 -13.87 -5.73 -8.72
CA ALA A 76 -14.65 -6.76 -8.03
C ALA A 76 -16.16 -6.57 -8.22
N PHE A 77 -16.62 -5.31 -8.15
CA PHE A 77 -18.02 -4.98 -8.38
C PHE A 77 -18.45 -5.37 -9.80
N LEU A 78 -17.69 -4.95 -10.82
CA LEU A 78 -17.98 -5.26 -12.23
C LEU A 78 -17.95 -6.77 -12.49
N VAL A 79 -16.92 -7.46 -12.02
CA VAL A 79 -16.79 -8.91 -12.23
C VAL A 79 -17.87 -9.70 -11.53
N ASN A 80 -18.32 -9.29 -10.35
CA ASN A 80 -19.45 -9.94 -9.70
C ASN A 80 -20.73 -9.79 -10.53
N GLN A 81 -20.99 -8.60 -11.10
CA GLN A 81 -22.14 -8.40 -11.99
C GLN A 81 -22.00 -9.21 -13.28
N TRP A 82 -20.87 -9.07 -13.98
CA TRP A 82 -20.61 -9.77 -15.25
C TRP A 82 -20.63 -11.28 -15.08
N GLY A 83 -20.06 -11.78 -13.98
CA GLY A 83 -20.06 -13.20 -13.65
C GLY A 83 -21.46 -13.76 -13.43
N GLN A 84 -22.31 -13.03 -12.70
CA GLN A 84 -23.72 -13.42 -12.51
C GLN A 84 -24.50 -13.39 -13.83
N MET A 85 -24.31 -12.35 -14.65
CA MET A 85 -24.93 -12.25 -15.98
C MET A 85 -24.49 -13.41 -16.88
N ALA A 86 -23.20 -13.71 -16.91
CA ALA A 86 -22.64 -14.80 -17.71
C ALA A 86 -23.13 -16.17 -17.23
N ALA A 87 -23.23 -16.39 -15.91
CA ALA A 87 -23.78 -17.61 -15.34
C ALA A 87 -25.20 -17.88 -15.82
N VAL A 88 -26.05 -16.85 -15.84
CA VAL A 88 -27.42 -16.94 -16.35
C VAL A 88 -27.43 -17.17 -17.86
N GLN A 89 -26.68 -16.36 -18.62
CA GLN A 89 -26.69 -16.38 -20.08
C GLN A 89 -26.12 -17.67 -20.69
N TYR A 90 -25.05 -18.21 -20.10
CA TYR A 90 -24.32 -19.36 -20.64
C TYR A 90 -24.54 -20.65 -19.86
N GLY A 91 -25.28 -20.61 -18.73
CA GLY A 91 -25.52 -21.77 -17.88
C GLY A 91 -24.23 -22.35 -17.28
N LEU A 92 -23.29 -21.47 -16.92
CA LEU A 92 -21.99 -21.80 -16.32
C LEU A 92 -21.98 -21.52 -14.81
N GLU A 93 -21.05 -22.12 -14.09
CA GLU A 93 -20.75 -21.78 -12.70
C GLU A 93 -19.90 -20.50 -12.66
N PHE A 94 -20.32 -19.47 -11.94
CA PHE A 94 -19.45 -18.33 -11.66
C PHE A 94 -18.71 -18.56 -10.34
N TYR A 95 -17.38 -18.53 -10.39
CA TYR A 95 -16.51 -18.80 -9.25
C TYR A 95 -15.62 -17.59 -8.97
N PHE A 96 -15.88 -16.91 -7.87
CA PHE A 96 -15.09 -15.78 -7.38
C PHE A 96 -14.86 -15.92 -5.87
N PRO A 97 -13.76 -16.57 -5.44
CA PRO A 97 -13.59 -16.99 -4.05
C PRO A 97 -13.21 -15.84 -3.09
N SER A 98 -12.77 -14.69 -3.59
CA SER A 98 -12.40 -13.52 -2.77
C SER A 98 -12.89 -12.19 -3.35
N PRO A 99 -14.21 -11.93 -3.32
CA PRO A 99 -14.77 -10.70 -3.86
C PRO A 99 -14.42 -9.44 -3.06
N ASP A 100 -14.12 -9.60 -1.77
CA ASP A 100 -13.94 -8.46 -0.86
C ASP A 100 -12.47 -8.17 -0.51
N GLU A 101 -11.51 -9.03 -0.91
CA GLU A 101 -10.08 -8.82 -0.59
C GLU A 101 -9.19 -9.26 -1.75
N TYR A 102 -8.13 -8.49 -1.99
CA TYR A 102 -7.08 -8.82 -2.95
C TYR A 102 -6.21 -9.98 -2.42
N THR A 103 -6.30 -11.15 -3.04
CA THR A 103 -5.53 -12.33 -2.62
C THR A 103 -5.49 -13.40 -3.71
N ASP A 104 -4.31 -13.98 -3.88
CA ASP A 104 -4.00 -15.14 -4.72
C ASP A 104 -3.99 -16.46 -3.92
N ASP A 105 -4.37 -16.43 -2.64
CA ASP A 105 -4.37 -17.59 -1.75
C ASP A 105 -5.57 -18.53 -1.94
N CYS A 106 -6.49 -18.19 -2.84
CA CYS A 106 -7.68 -18.99 -3.11
C CYS A 106 -7.38 -20.10 -4.13
N PRO A 107 -7.94 -21.31 -3.95
CA PRO A 107 -7.77 -22.36 -4.95
C PRO A 107 -8.45 -21.98 -6.26
N ARG A 108 -7.87 -22.42 -7.38
CA ARG A 108 -8.52 -22.28 -8.69
C ARG A 108 -9.80 -23.11 -8.76
N TRP A 109 -10.71 -22.80 -9.67
CA TRP A 109 -12.00 -23.48 -9.81
C TRP A 109 -11.87 -25.01 -9.90
N PRO A 110 -10.95 -25.60 -10.71
CA PRO A 110 -10.77 -27.05 -10.74
C PRO A 110 -10.33 -27.63 -9.39
N GLN A 111 -9.64 -26.84 -8.58
CA GLN A 111 -9.05 -27.22 -7.29
C GLN A 111 -9.93 -26.85 -6.09
N ARG A 112 -11.09 -26.21 -6.29
CA ARG A 112 -11.94 -25.71 -5.19
C ARG A 112 -12.35 -26.79 -4.17
N HIS A 113 -12.48 -28.03 -4.63
CA HIS A 113 -12.77 -29.19 -3.77
C HIS A 113 -11.63 -29.55 -2.80
N LEU A 114 -10.41 -29.07 -3.05
CA LEU A 114 -9.24 -29.22 -2.17
C LEU A 114 -9.08 -28.06 -1.18
N GLY A 115 -9.90 -27.00 -1.34
CA GLY A 115 -9.82 -25.81 -0.53
C GLY A 115 -10.24 -26.04 0.92
N VAL A 116 -9.66 -25.24 1.82
CA VAL A 116 -10.01 -25.21 3.24
C VAL A 116 -10.72 -23.89 3.54
N SER A 117 -11.90 -23.94 4.14
CA SER A 117 -12.62 -22.73 4.55
C SER A 117 -11.95 -22.06 5.74
N CYS A 118 -11.78 -20.74 5.66
CA CYS A 118 -11.31 -19.92 6.77
C CYS A 118 -12.27 -20.02 7.94
N ALA A 119 -11.76 -20.30 9.15
CA ALA A 119 -12.59 -20.43 10.34
C ALA A 119 -13.36 -19.15 10.72
N ASP A 120 -12.86 -17.97 10.34
CA ASP A 120 -13.50 -16.68 10.68
C ASP A 120 -14.50 -16.16 9.64
N CYS A 121 -14.13 -16.15 8.36
CA CYS A 121 -14.95 -15.56 7.29
C CYS A 121 -15.49 -16.57 6.28
N GLY A 122 -15.16 -17.86 6.39
CA GLY A 122 -15.60 -18.90 5.45
C GLY A 122 -14.91 -18.89 4.08
N LYS A 123 -14.08 -17.88 3.77
CA LYS A 123 -13.31 -17.78 2.52
C LYS A 123 -12.53 -19.06 2.25
N LEU A 124 -12.60 -19.54 1.00
CA LEU A 124 -11.89 -20.75 0.59
C LEU A 124 -10.41 -20.46 0.33
N MET A 125 -9.52 -21.28 0.87
CA MET A 125 -8.06 -21.08 0.82
C MET A 125 -7.34 -22.33 0.36
N LEU A 126 -6.16 -22.14 -0.21
CA LEU A 126 -5.18 -23.21 -0.41
C LEU A 126 -4.79 -23.83 0.94
N LYS A 127 -4.56 -25.14 0.96
CA LYS A 127 -4.25 -25.90 2.19
C LYS A 127 -2.96 -25.40 2.84
N GLU A 128 -1.98 -25.03 2.03
CA GLU A 128 -0.69 -24.48 2.46
C GLU A 128 -0.89 -23.15 3.19
N MET A 129 -1.82 -22.30 2.72
CA MET A 129 -2.13 -21.02 3.35
C MET A 129 -2.88 -21.20 4.65
N ALA A 130 -3.85 -22.10 4.68
CA ALA A 130 -4.53 -22.50 5.91
C ALA A 130 -3.54 -23.00 6.97
N ALA A 131 -2.51 -23.76 6.58
CA ALA A 131 -1.49 -24.24 7.50
C ALA A 131 -0.62 -23.11 8.08
N ARG A 132 -0.19 -22.14 7.25
CA ARG A 132 0.61 -20.98 7.68
C ARG A 132 -0.15 -20.10 8.68
N HIS A 133 -1.44 -19.91 8.46
CA HIS A 133 -2.30 -19.02 9.23
C HIS A 133 -3.25 -19.76 10.18
N LYS A 134 -2.88 -20.97 10.61
CA LYS A 134 -3.57 -21.75 11.67
C LYS A 134 -5.09 -21.87 11.45
N GLY A 135 -5.49 -22.13 10.20
CA GLY A 135 -6.88 -22.37 9.81
C GLY A 135 -7.71 -21.10 9.52
N VAL A 136 -7.10 -19.92 9.47
CA VAL A 136 -7.75 -18.69 8.98
C VAL A 136 -7.02 -18.13 7.76
N CYS A 137 -7.65 -17.22 7.01
CA CYS A 137 -6.99 -16.55 5.89
C CYS A 137 -6.02 -15.49 6.38
N PHE A 138 -5.05 -15.11 5.54
CA PHE A 138 -4.08 -14.06 5.83
C PHE A 138 -4.75 -12.79 6.38
N HIS A 139 -5.82 -12.32 5.74
CA HIS A 139 -6.56 -11.13 6.15
C HIS A 139 -7.19 -11.26 7.55
N CYS A 140 -7.81 -12.40 7.86
CA CYS A 140 -8.35 -12.64 9.20
C CYS A 140 -7.25 -12.77 10.26
N ASP A 141 -6.12 -13.41 9.93
CA ASP A 141 -4.95 -13.51 10.82
C ASP A 141 -4.37 -12.13 11.14
N MET A 142 -4.18 -11.29 10.11
CA MET A 142 -3.73 -9.90 10.25
C MET A 142 -4.72 -9.07 11.08
N ASN A 143 -6.02 -9.24 10.87
CA ASN A 143 -7.05 -8.57 11.67
C ASN A 143 -7.03 -9.04 13.13
N ARG A 144 -6.83 -10.33 13.41
CA ARG A 144 -6.67 -10.85 14.77
C ARG A 144 -5.45 -10.24 15.45
N GLU A 145 -4.31 -10.21 14.78
CA GLU A 145 -3.08 -9.65 15.32
C GLU A 145 -3.21 -8.14 15.58
N SER A 146 -3.79 -7.39 14.63
CA SER A 146 -4.09 -5.96 14.81
C SER A 146 -5.01 -5.72 16.01
N ASN A 147 -6.13 -6.45 16.10
CA ASN A 147 -7.07 -6.35 17.21
C ASN A 147 -6.42 -6.73 18.55
N ARG A 148 -5.55 -7.73 18.57
CA ARG A 148 -4.79 -8.13 19.75
C ARG A 148 -3.88 -6.99 20.22
N LYS A 149 -3.11 -6.39 19.31
CA LYS A 149 -2.23 -5.25 19.60
C LYS A 149 -3.01 -4.06 20.15
N LEU A 150 -4.18 -3.76 19.56
CA LEU A 150 -5.07 -2.71 20.05
C LEU A 150 -5.56 -3.02 21.46
N LYS A 151 -6.08 -4.23 21.70
CA LYS A 151 -6.56 -4.63 23.03
C LYS A 151 -5.49 -4.55 24.10
N THR A 152 -4.28 -5.03 23.83
CA THR A 152 -3.18 -5.01 24.80
C THR A 152 -2.43 -3.69 24.86
N ASN A 153 -2.85 -2.68 24.07
CA ASN A 153 -2.10 -1.44 23.85
C ASN A 153 -0.60 -1.69 23.59
N ALA A 154 -0.30 -2.66 22.73
CA ALA A 154 1.06 -3.08 22.48
C ALA A 154 1.93 -1.91 21.97
N PRO A 155 3.25 -1.90 22.23
CA PRO A 155 4.15 -0.97 21.57
C PRO A 155 3.94 -1.02 20.05
N GLY A 156 3.73 0.14 19.45
CA GLY A 156 3.61 0.32 18.00
C GLY A 156 4.98 0.37 17.34
N SER A 157 4.97 0.64 16.03
CA SER A 157 6.20 0.83 15.28
C SER A 157 6.81 2.19 15.63
N ARG A 158 8.14 2.24 15.66
CA ARG A 158 8.87 3.51 15.78
C ARG A 158 8.83 4.20 14.43
N HIS A 159 8.39 5.44 14.38
CA HIS A 159 8.32 6.19 13.14
C HIS A 159 9.29 7.37 13.20
N GLY A 160 9.92 7.68 12.07
CA GLY A 160 10.75 8.87 11.96
C GLY A 160 10.59 9.53 10.60
N ILE A 161 10.74 10.84 10.57
CA ILE A 161 10.63 11.67 9.38
C ILE A 161 11.88 12.52 9.29
N PHE A 162 12.58 12.43 8.16
CA PHE A 162 13.53 13.44 7.77
C PHE A 162 12.82 14.50 6.92
N ALA A 163 12.91 15.75 7.35
CA ALA A 163 12.18 16.85 6.76
C ALA A 163 13.05 18.09 6.62
N SER A 164 12.68 18.95 5.67
CA SER A 164 13.12 20.34 5.64
C SER A 164 12.05 21.22 6.28
N VAL A 165 12.51 22.25 6.99
CA VAL A 165 11.68 23.21 7.71
C VAL A 165 12.05 24.62 7.27
N LYS A 166 11.05 25.38 6.82
CA LYS A 166 11.20 26.77 6.42
C LYS A 166 9.95 27.56 6.77
N ASP A 167 10.12 28.65 7.51
CA ASP A 167 9.02 29.54 7.93
C ASP A 167 7.85 28.73 8.56
N ASP A 168 8.19 27.83 9.49
CA ASP A 168 7.28 26.87 10.15
C ASP A 168 6.59 25.83 9.25
N ASN A 169 6.86 25.84 7.94
CA ASN A 169 6.38 24.81 7.02
C ASN A 169 7.32 23.61 7.02
N ILE A 170 6.76 22.42 7.24
CA ILE A 170 7.50 21.15 7.28
C ILE A 170 7.21 20.37 6.00
N SER A 171 8.27 20.06 5.24
CA SER A 171 8.19 19.21 4.06
C SER A 171 8.94 17.91 4.31
N SER A 172 8.21 16.79 4.33
CA SER A 172 8.81 15.45 4.47
C SER A 172 9.66 15.13 3.24
N ILE A 173 10.89 14.67 3.47
CA ILE A 173 11.80 14.23 2.43
C ILE A 173 11.90 12.71 2.46
N VAL A 174 12.27 12.13 3.60
CA VAL A 174 12.33 10.67 3.80
C VAL A 174 11.50 10.27 5.01
N ARG A 175 10.82 9.14 4.91
CA ARG A 175 10.10 8.54 6.04
C ARG A 175 10.72 7.20 6.39
N CYS A 176 10.72 6.86 7.68
CA CYS A 176 11.31 5.63 8.18
C CYS A 176 10.41 4.94 9.19
N THR A 177 10.50 3.61 9.20
CA THR A 177 9.79 2.75 10.15
C THR A 177 10.80 1.83 10.81
N ASN A 178 10.83 1.82 12.14
CA ASN A 178 11.78 1.08 12.98
C ASN A 178 13.25 1.39 12.65
N GLY A 179 13.54 2.63 12.26
CA GLY A 179 14.87 3.06 11.82
C GLY A 179 15.27 2.56 10.43
N LYS A 180 14.48 1.67 9.81
CA LYS A 180 14.66 1.26 8.42
C LYS A 180 14.12 2.36 7.50
N GLY A 181 14.94 2.82 6.56
CA GLY A 181 14.67 3.96 5.69
C GLY A 181 15.48 5.22 6.03
N LEU A 182 16.15 5.27 7.19
CA LEU A 182 17.19 6.28 7.46
C LEU A 182 18.57 5.77 6.99
N SER A 183 18.68 5.35 5.73
CA SER A 183 19.99 5.19 5.05
C SER A 183 20.88 6.44 5.21
N ILE A 184 20.24 7.59 5.47
CA ILE A 184 20.76 8.86 5.99
C ILE A 184 21.89 8.70 7.03
N VAL A 185 21.90 7.64 7.84
CA VAL A 185 22.90 7.44 8.91
C VAL A 185 24.15 6.67 8.43
N GLU A 186 24.18 6.15 7.21
CA GLU A 186 25.42 5.59 6.63
C GLU A 186 26.41 6.74 6.30
N GLY A 187 27.08 7.26 7.34
CA GLY A 187 28.14 8.26 7.21
C GLY A 187 27.93 9.55 8.01
N LEU A 188 26.76 9.74 8.63
CA LEU A 188 26.51 10.84 9.56
C LEU A 188 26.71 10.38 11.01
N GLU A 189 27.64 11.02 11.73
CA GLU A 189 27.83 10.81 13.16
C GLU A 189 26.70 11.52 13.92
N MET A 190 25.53 10.89 13.96
CA MET A 190 24.41 11.40 14.74
C MET A 190 24.53 10.99 16.20
N ASP A 191 24.39 11.95 17.12
CA ASP A 191 24.18 11.64 18.53
C ASP A 191 22.77 11.08 18.75
N THR A 192 22.67 9.76 18.65
CA THR A 192 21.44 8.99 18.90
C THR A 192 21.18 8.74 20.39
N SER A 193 21.99 9.29 21.31
CA SER A 193 21.75 9.12 22.75
C SER A 193 20.40 9.70 23.18
N THR A 194 19.98 10.80 22.53
CA THR A 194 18.66 11.43 22.68
C THR A 194 17.51 10.52 22.24
N TRP A 195 17.76 9.51 21.40
CA TRP A 195 16.73 8.55 20.97
C TRP A 195 16.38 7.54 22.06
N LYS A 196 17.27 7.31 23.03
CA LYS A 196 17.14 6.21 23.99
C LYS A 196 16.28 6.55 25.22
N SER A 197 16.12 7.84 25.54
CA SER A 197 15.39 8.30 26.73
C SER A 197 14.77 9.69 26.54
N PRO A 198 13.75 9.86 25.68
CA PRO A 198 13.21 11.19 25.43
C PRO A 198 12.24 11.66 26.52
N SER A 199 12.24 12.96 26.79
CA SER A 199 11.27 13.64 27.66
C SER A 199 9.96 14.00 26.95
N SER A 200 9.91 13.81 25.62
CA SER A 200 8.77 14.13 24.75
C SER A 200 8.41 12.95 23.85
N ALA A 201 7.15 12.89 23.42
CA ALA A 201 6.67 11.88 22.48
C ALA A 201 7.32 12.00 21.09
N ILE A 202 7.70 13.23 20.72
CA ILE A 202 8.38 13.57 19.49
C ILE A 202 9.74 14.14 19.86
N VAL A 203 10.80 13.50 19.39
CA VAL A 203 12.17 14.00 19.49
C VAL A 203 12.49 14.73 18.19
N GLU A 204 12.92 15.98 18.32
CA GLU A 204 13.41 16.77 17.20
C GLU A 204 14.94 16.79 17.22
N ILE A 205 15.55 16.51 16.09
CA ILE A 205 17.00 16.62 15.91
C ILE A 205 17.27 17.50 14.71
N VAL A 206 17.98 18.60 14.95
CA VAL A 206 18.46 19.48 13.89
C VAL A 206 19.71 18.85 13.27
N ILE A 207 19.72 18.72 11.95
CA ILE A 207 20.87 18.25 11.19
C ILE A 207 21.65 19.46 10.71
N THR A 208 22.98 19.44 10.87
CA THR A 208 23.83 20.55 10.47
C THR A 208 23.88 20.69 8.94
N GLU A 209 24.14 21.90 8.46
CA GLU A 209 24.29 22.13 7.01
C GLU A 209 25.47 21.32 6.44
N GLU A 210 26.56 21.18 7.20
CA GLU A 210 27.74 20.38 6.83
C GLU A 210 27.37 18.91 6.61
N ASP A 211 26.62 18.32 7.53
CA ASP A 211 26.15 16.93 7.44
C ASP A 211 25.25 16.72 6.22
N ILE A 212 24.32 17.64 5.96
CA ILE A 212 23.42 17.54 4.80
C ILE A 212 24.18 17.69 3.49
N LEU A 213 25.15 18.59 3.41
CA LEU A 213 26.02 18.72 2.24
C LEU A 213 26.82 17.45 2.00
N ARG A 214 27.43 16.88 3.05
CA ARG A 214 28.16 15.61 2.97
C ARG A 214 27.26 14.48 2.46
N TRP A 215 26.05 14.37 3.00
CA TRP A 215 25.12 13.32 2.59
C TRP A 215 24.63 13.51 1.15
N LYS A 216 24.36 14.76 0.72
CA LYS A 216 24.05 15.07 -0.67
C LYS A 216 25.16 14.60 -1.62
N GLU A 217 26.43 14.79 -1.26
CA GLU A 217 27.57 14.29 -2.06
C GLU A 217 27.64 12.76 -2.10
N ILE A 218 27.33 12.08 -0.98
CA ILE A 218 27.24 10.61 -0.96
C ILE A 218 26.13 10.11 -1.90
N LEU A 219 24.94 10.70 -1.84
CA LEU A 219 23.82 10.37 -2.73
C LEU A 219 24.19 10.61 -4.19
N HIS A 220 24.81 11.74 -4.48
CA HIS A 220 25.29 12.07 -5.82
C HIS A 220 26.28 11.03 -6.36
N GLY A 221 27.25 10.61 -5.55
CA GLY A 221 28.20 9.56 -5.89
C GLY A 221 27.52 8.22 -6.17
N LYS A 222 26.57 7.81 -5.31
CA LYS A 222 25.79 6.57 -5.49
C LYS A 222 24.97 6.64 -6.80
N ILE A 223 24.29 7.74 -7.07
CA ILE A 223 23.55 7.96 -8.32
C ILE A 223 24.48 7.83 -9.52
N LYS A 224 25.67 8.45 -9.48
CA LYS A 224 26.64 8.35 -10.59
C LYS A 224 27.15 6.94 -10.82
N ILE A 225 27.37 6.16 -9.76
CA ILE A 225 27.77 4.75 -9.87
C ILE A 225 26.66 3.94 -10.55
N GLU A 226 25.42 4.06 -10.07
CA GLU A 226 24.28 3.33 -10.64
C GLU A 226 23.98 3.75 -12.09
N LEU A 227 24.15 5.03 -12.42
CA LEU A 227 24.00 5.53 -13.78
C LEU A 227 25.14 5.13 -14.73
N SER A 228 26.25 4.58 -14.23
CA SER A 228 27.39 4.20 -15.07
C SER A 228 27.11 3.01 -15.98
N THR A 229 26.14 2.16 -15.61
CA THR A 229 25.66 1.02 -16.40
C THR A 229 24.50 1.39 -17.34
N ALA A 230 23.81 2.51 -17.07
CA ALA A 230 22.69 2.99 -17.86
C ALA A 230 23.13 3.58 -19.20
N LYS A 231 22.25 3.49 -20.21
CA LYS A 231 22.53 4.04 -21.54
C LYS A 231 22.24 5.54 -21.55
N SER A 232 23.18 6.34 -22.06
CA SER A 232 23.05 7.79 -22.19
C SER A 232 22.56 8.26 -23.57
N SER A 233 22.41 7.34 -24.52
CA SER A 233 21.84 7.62 -25.83
C SER A 233 21.20 6.36 -26.42
N LEU A 234 20.08 6.54 -27.13
CA LEU A 234 19.35 5.50 -27.82
C LEU A 234 18.86 6.04 -29.18
N SER A 235 18.56 5.14 -30.12
CA SER A 235 17.80 5.53 -31.32
C SER A 235 16.35 5.84 -30.94
N GLN A 236 15.68 6.69 -31.73
CA GLN A 236 14.32 7.17 -31.47
C GLN A 236 13.27 6.04 -31.29
N VAL A 237 13.47 4.89 -31.95
CA VAL A 237 12.61 3.69 -31.83
C VAL A 237 12.85 2.94 -30.51
N GLN A 238 14.04 3.04 -29.94
CA GLN A 238 14.40 2.41 -28.67
C GLN A 238 13.93 3.24 -27.47
N GLU A 239 13.86 4.57 -27.58
CA GLU A 239 13.42 5.45 -26.49
C GLU A 239 12.00 5.15 -25.98
N GLN A 240 11.10 4.69 -26.86
CA GLN A 240 9.72 4.33 -26.51
C GLN A 240 9.59 3.04 -25.68
N ARG A 241 10.67 2.25 -25.57
CA ARG A 241 10.67 0.94 -24.89
C ARG A 241 11.44 0.94 -23.56
N PHE A 242 11.99 2.09 -23.18
CA PHE A 242 12.90 2.24 -22.05
C PHE A 242 12.33 3.26 -21.07
N SER A 243 12.48 2.99 -19.78
CA SER A 243 12.21 3.98 -18.74
C SER A 243 13.26 5.08 -18.82
N GLN A 244 12.85 6.33 -18.64
CA GLN A 244 13.71 7.50 -18.78
C GLN A 244 13.89 8.20 -17.43
N LEU A 245 15.08 8.75 -17.20
CA LEU A 245 15.42 9.51 -16.01
C LEU A 245 16.40 10.62 -16.36
N LYS A 246 16.22 11.81 -15.77
CA LYS A 246 17.06 12.98 -16.02
C LYS A 246 17.90 13.29 -14.81
N PHE A 247 19.21 13.43 -14.99
CA PHE A 247 20.13 13.79 -13.91
C PHE A 247 21.21 14.73 -14.47
N GLU A 248 21.44 15.87 -13.79
CA GLU A 248 22.38 16.92 -14.20
C GLU A 248 22.23 17.39 -15.67
N GLY A 249 20.99 17.42 -16.17
CA GLY A 249 20.70 17.84 -17.55
C GLY A 249 20.93 16.75 -18.62
N GLN A 250 21.38 15.56 -18.24
CA GLN A 250 21.51 14.40 -19.12
C GLN A 250 20.32 13.45 -18.94
N THR A 251 19.88 12.80 -20.03
CA THR A 251 18.84 11.78 -20.00
C THR A 251 19.47 10.39 -20.05
N TYR A 252 19.00 9.49 -19.19
CA TYR A 252 19.44 8.11 -19.06
C TYR A 252 18.26 7.18 -19.33
N TYR A 253 18.55 6.04 -19.95
CA TYR A 253 17.55 5.08 -20.41
C TYR A 253 17.82 3.69 -19.82
N PHE A 254 16.77 3.08 -19.26
CA PHE A 254 16.81 1.78 -18.60
C PHE A 254 15.92 0.78 -19.34
N GLY A 255 16.45 -0.41 -19.60
CA GLY A 255 15.71 -1.46 -20.30
C GLY A 255 14.62 -2.08 -19.44
N LYS A 256 13.69 -2.81 -20.08
CA LYS A 256 12.60 -3.52 -19.40
C LYS A 256 13.06 -4.51 -18.32
N TRP A 257 14.31 -4.98 -18.37
CA TRP A 257 14.88 -5.93 -17.42
C TRP A 257 15.81 -5.28 -16.38
N ASP A 258 16.08 -3.98 -16.51
CA ASP A 258 16.94 -3.20 -15.60
C ASP A 258 16.09 -2.54 -14.49
N THR A 259 14.98 -3.17 -14.11
CA THR A 259 14.00 -2.59 -13.17
C THR A 259 14.59 -2.36 -11.79
N LEU A 260 15.53 -3.20 -11.36
CA LEU A 260 16.24 -3.03 -10.10
C LEU A 260 17.16 -1.80 -10.11
N ASP A 261 17.91 -1.60 -11.20
CA ASP A 261 18.80 -0.44 -11.36
C ASP A 261 17.98 0.86 -11.48
N TYR A 262 16.91 0.84 -12.27
CA TYR A 262 15.99 1.98 -12.38
C TYR A 262 15.33 2.35 -11.05
N ALA A 263 14.82 1.34 -10.31
CA ALA A 263 14.20 1.55 -9.01
C ALA A 263 15.22 2.08 -7.98
N SER A 264 16.45 1.56 -7.99
CA SER A 264 17.54 2.03 -7.13
C SER A 264 17.86 3.50 -7.37
N VAL A 265 18.09 3.89 -8.64
CA VAL A 265 18.39 5.30 -8.99
C VAL A 265 17.21 6.21 -8.65
N THR A 266 15.99 5.79 -8.96
CA THR A 266 14.78 6.56 -8.66
C THR A 266 14.63 6.78 -7.16
N PHE A 267 14.91 5.76 -6.35
CA PHE A 267 14.91 5.87 -4.89
C PHE A 267 15.94 6.90 -4.40
N LEU A 268 17.20 6.79 -4.86
CA LEU A 268 18.27 7.74 -4.50
C LEU A 268 17.93 9.18 -4.92
N MET A 269 17.34 9.36 -6.10
CA MET A 269 16.92 10.67 -6.58
C MET A 269 15.76 11.26 -5.77
N GLY A 270 14.83 10.41 -5.31
CA GLY A 270 13.76 10.80 -4.40
C GLY A 270 14.27 11.44 -3.10
N GLU A 271 15.50 11.14 -2.68
CA GLU A 271 16.17 11.79 -1.55
C GLU A 271 17.02 13.00 -1.98
N TYR A 272 17.79 12.87 -3.07
CA TYR A 272 18.73 13.89 -3.54
C TYR A 272 18.06 15.19 -3.99
N GLU A 273 16.97 15.11 -4.77
CA GLU A 273 16.32 16.28 -5.34
C GLU A 273 15.67 17.18 -4.26
N PRO A 274 14.88 16.64 -3.30
CA PRO A 274 14.31 17.47 -2.24
C PRO A 274 15.38 18.11 -1.35
N ILE A 275 16.49 17.42 -1.06
CA ILE A 275 17.62 18.00 -0.31
C ILE A 275 18.21 19.18 -1.08
N THR A 276 18.45 19.01 -2.38
CA THR A 276 19.01 20.06 -3.23
C THR A 276 18.09 21.28 -3.29
N ALA A 277 16.79 21.07 -3.46
CA ALA A 277 15.80 22.15 -3.47
C ALA A 277 15.70 22.86 -2.12
N ALA A 278 15.74 22.12 -1.01
CA ALA A 278 15.67 22.67 0.34
C ALA A 278 16.92 23.47 0.73
N LEU A 279 18.12 23.01 0.35
CA LEU A 279 19.38 23.75 0.51
C LEU A 279 19.36 25.08 -0.23
N ALA A 280 18.89 25.09 -1.50
CA ALA A 280 18.78 26.32 -2.29
C ALA A 280 17.83 27.35 -1.64
N GLN A 281 16.87 26.88 -0.86
CA GLN A 281 15.91 27.70 -0.13
C GLN A 281 16.36 28.08 1.28
N LYS A 282 17.57 27.67 1.70
CA LYS A 282 18.11 27.84 3.06
C LYS A 282 17.22 27.25 4.17
N ALA A 283 16.58 26.11 3.89
CA ALA A 283 15.76 25.43 4.87
C ALA A 283 16.63 24.76 5.97
N VAL A 284 16.07 24.62 7.16
CA VAL A 284 16.67 23.85 8.25
C VAL A 284 16.26 22.39 8.11
N PHE A 285 17.20 21.47 8.23
CA PHE A 285 16.91 20.04 8.13
C PHE A 285 16.72 19.45 9.52
N LYS A 286 15.68 18.63 9.67
CA LYS A 286 15.31 18.02 10.95
C LYS A 286 14.92 16.57 10.78
N ILE A 287 15.24 15.77 11.78
CA ILE A 287 14.65 14.45 11.98
C ILE A 287 13.66 14.53 13.14
N PHE A 288 12.40 14.18 12.85
CA PHE A 288 11.36 14.00 13.85
C PHE A 288 11.20 12.52 14.14
N TYR A 289 11.46 12.10 15.37
CA TYR A 289 11.33 10.72 15.80
C TYR A 289 10.18 10.56 16.79
N PHE A 290 9.28 9.65 16.50
CA PHE A 290 8.13 9.35 17.32
C PHE A 290 8.46 8.15 18.22
N HIS A 291 8.70 8.44 19.48
CA HIS A 291 9.11 7.46 20.47
C HIS A 291 7.88 6.84 21.13
N ASP A 292 7.88 5.51 21.29
CA ASP A 292 6.84 4.74 21.98
C ASP A 292 5.40 5.13 21.60
N LEU A 293 5.13 5.24 20.30
CA LEU A 293 3.74 5.21 19.85
C LEU A 293 3.19 3.81 20.13
N SER A 294 2.07 3.75 20.83
CA SER A 294 1.32 2.51 21.01
C SER A 294 0.52 2.15 19.76
N ALA A 295 0.12 0.89 19.65
CA ALA A 295 -0.74 0.42 18.57
C ALA A 295 -2.09 1.18 18.51
N ARG A 296 -2.63 1.61 19.66
CA ARG A 296 -3.86 2.41 19.70
C ARG A 296 -3.64 3.81 19.12
N GLU A 297 -2.57 4.48 19.53
CA GLU A 297 -2.24 5.82 19.04
C GLU A 297 -2.02 5.81 17.53
N ASP A 298 -1.20 4.90 17.01
CA ASP A 298 -0.98 4.75 15.56
C ASP A 298 -2.30 4.49 14.81
N SER A 299 -3.12 3.55 15.29
CA SER A 299 -4.39 3.21 14.65
C SER A 299 -5.40 4.37 14.68
N PHE A 300 -5.41 5.16 15.76
CA PHE A 300 -6.27 6.33 15.89
C PHE A 300 -5.81 7.44 14.95
N MET A 301 -4.50 7.71 14.88
CA MET A 301 -3.97 8.70 13.95
C MET A 301 -4.30 8.31 12.50
N ARG A 302 -4.04 7.06 12.09
CA ARG A 302 -4.38 6.58 10.74
C ARG A 302 -5.88 6.65 10.45
N SER A 303 -6.72 6.36 11.46
CA SER A 303 -8.17 6.48 11.32
C SER A 303 -8.62 7.92 11.13
N ILE A 304 -8.07 8.87 11.88
CA ILE A 304 -8.37 10.30 11.70
C ILE A 304 -7.89 10.77 10.33
N HIS A 305 -6.65 10.44 9.97
CA HIS A 305 -6.03 10.90 8.72
C HIS A 305 -6.74 10.35 7.48
N PHE A 306 -6.77 9.02 7.31
CA PHE A 306 -7.34 8.39 6.11
C PHE A 306 -8.83 8.12 6.24
N GLY A 307 -9.25 7.55 7.37
CA GLY A 307 -10.64 7.12 7.57
C GLY A 307 -11.63 8.28 7.69
N PHE A 308 -11.19 9.40 8.26
CA PHE A 308 -12.02 10.58 8.49
C PHE A 308 -11.46 11.85 7.83
N LYS A 309 -10.58 11.70 6.83
CA LYS A 309 -10.07 12.81 5.99
C LYS A 309 -9.42 13.95 6.79
N GLY A 310 -8.68 13.60 7.85
CA GLY A 310 -7.91 14.53 8.67
C GLY A 310 -8.62 15.06 9.91
N GLN A 311 -9.92 14.81 10.07
CA GLN A 311 -10.69 15.29 11.22
C GLN A 311 -11.74 14.27 11.66
N ALA A 312 -11.86 14.02 12.97
CA ALA A 312 -12.85 13.08 13.49
C ALA A 312 -13.52 13.59 14.77
N ALA A 313 -14.79 13.25 14.94
CA ALA A 313 -15.46 13.38 16.23
C ALA A 313 -15.07 12.22 17.17
N THR A 314 -14.99 12.45 18.49
CA THR A 314 -14.69 11.37 19.46
C THR A 314 -15.71 10.24 19.34
N THR A 315 -16.98 10.58 19.16
CA THR A 315 -18.09 9.63 18.98
C THR A 315 -17.89 8.70 17.78
N LEU A 316 -17.32 9.19 16.67
CA LEU A 316 -17.02 8.38 15.49
C LEU A 316 -15.91 7.37 15.76
N LEU A 317 -14.87 7.77 16.50
CA LEU A 317 -13.80 6.86 16.90
C LEU A 317 -14.30 5.78 17.87
N ILE A 318 -15.10 6.16 18.87
CA ILE A 318 -15.74 5.20 19.77
C ILE A 318 -16.55 4.18 18.97
N ASN A 319 -17.38 4.64 18.03
CA ASN A 319 -18.19 3.75 17.21
C ASN A 319 -17.33 2.84 16.31
N LYS A 320 -16.24 3.35 15.75
CA LYS A 320 -15.30 2.58 14.92
C LYS A 320 -14.66 1.44 15.71
N PHE A 321 -14.20 1.72 16.93
CA PHE A 321 -13.44 0.76 17.75
C PHE A 321 -14.29 -0.04 18.75
N LYS A 322 -15.61 0.16 18.81
CA LYS A 322 -16.52 -0.45 19.81
C LYS A 322 -16.50 -1.98 19.89
N LYS A 323 -16.09 -2.68 18.82
CA LYS A 323 -15.97 -4.15 18.81
C LYS A 323 -14.67 -4.65 19.46
N ILE A 324 -13.72 -3.74 19.72
CA ILE A 324 -12.35 -4.06 20.12
C ILE A 324 -12.00 -3.39 21.45
N LEU A 325 -12.42 -2.14 21.65
CA LEU A 325 -12.10 -1.29 22.80
C LEU A 325 -13.38 -0.75 23.46
N THR A 326 -13.29 -0.43 24.76
CA THR A 326 -14.34 0.29 25.47
C THR A 326 -14.31 1.80 25.17
N PRO A 327 -15.42 2.54 25.37
CA PRO A 327 -15.41 4.00 25.26
C PRO A 327 -14.35 4.66 26.15
N GLU A 328 -14.19 4.21 27.39
CA GLU A 328 -13.18 4.73 28.32
C GLU A 328 -11.75 4.52 27.80
N GLU A 329 -11.45 3.38 27.19
CA GLU A 329 -10.14 3.13 26.59
C GLU A 329 -9.84 4.09 25.44
N VAL A 330 -10.83 4.33 24.57
CA VAL A 330 -10.72 5.28 23.46
C VAL A 330 -10.49 6.70 24.01
N ILE A 331 -11.29 7.15 24.97
CA ILE A 331 -11.18 8.48 25.57
C ILE A 331 -9.82 8.66 26.26
N THR A 332 -9.37 7.66 27.01
CA THR A 332 -8.08 7.70 27.72
C THR A 332 -6.92 7.82 26.74
N THR A 333 -6.91 7.01 25.67
CA THR A 333 -5.86 7.10 24.64
C THR A 333 -5.89 8.45 23.94
N LEU A 334 -7.07 8.99 23.59
CA LEU A 334 -7.15 10.31 22.95
C LEU A 334 -6.63 11.44 23.85
N LYS A 335 -6.87 11.36 25.17
CA LYS A 335 -6.31 12.30 26.13
C LYS A 335 -4.78 12.22 26.18
N GLN A 336 -4.22 11.00 26.20
CA GLN A 336 -2.77 10.80 26.14
C GLN A 336 -2.17 11.38 24.85
N MET A 337 -2.84 11.18 23.71
CA MET A 337 -2.40 11.75 22.42
C MET A 337 -2.39 13.27 22.44
N GLU A 338 -3.39 13.90 23.06
CA GLU A 338 -3.47 15.35 23.24
C GLU A 338 -2.34 15.87 24.15
N GLU A 339 -2.13 15.24 25.31
CA GLU A 339 -1.04 15.56 26.24
C GLU A 339 0.36 15.40 25.60
N ARG A 340 0.48 14.46 24.66
CA ARG A 340 1.70 14.19 23.89
C ARG A 340 1.88 15.09 22.65
N GLY A 341 0.93 15.99 22.37
CA GLY A 341 0.99 16.88 21.20
C GLY A 341 0.78 16.19 19.85
N LEU A 342 0.15 15.01 19.85
CA LEU A 342 -0.13 14.26 18.62
C LEU A 342 -1.39 14.74 17.91
N LEU A 343 -2.34 15.32 18.66
CA LEU A 343 -3.59 15.86 18.13
C LEU A 343 -4.00 17.13 18.88
N ASN A 344 -4.87 17.91 18.25
CA ASN A 344 -5.59 19.03 18.85
C ASN A 344 -7.06 18.64 19.03
N ARG A 345 -7.66 19.09 20.13
CA ARG A 345 -9.09 18.90 20.41
C ARG A 345 -9.79 20.25 20.50
N GLN A 346 -10.93 20.38 19.82
CA GLN A 346 -11.85 21.50 19.96
C GLN A 346 -13.27 20.96 20.19
N GLY A 347 -13.69 20.89 21.46
CA GLY A 347 -14.94 20.22 21.82
C GLY A 347 -14.87 18.72 21.51
N ASP A 348 -15.80 18.22 20.70
CA ASP A 348 -15.80 16.82 20.25
C ASP A 348 -14.91 16.57 19.01
N GLN A 349 -14.43 17.62 18.36
CA GLN A 349 -13.64 17.52 17.13
C GLN A 349 -12.15 17.33 17.43
N LEU A 350 -11.54 16.39 16.72
CA LEU A 350 -10.14 16.00 16.83
C LEU A 350 -9.45 16.22 15.48
N THR A 351 -8.29 16.87 15.49
CA THR A 351 -7.44 17.06 14.31
C THR A 351 -6.01 16.66 14.65
N LEU A 352 -5.32 16.02 13.70
CA LEU A 352 -3.90 15.70 13.90
C LEU A 352 -3.06 16.97 13.82
N THR A 353 -1.94 17.00 14.54
CA THR A 353 -0.91 18.01 14.31
C THR A 353 -0.24 17.77 12.96
N THR A 354 0.46 18.78 12.43
CA THR A 354 1.21 18.67 11.17
C THR A 354 2.17 17.48 11.19
N LEU A 355 2.90 17.30 12.28
CA LEU A 355 3.86 16.21 12.44
C LEU A 355 3.19 14.84 12.45
N SER A 356 2.11 14.67 13.20
CA SER A 356 1.34 13.41 13.22
C SER A 356 0.76 13.08 11.86
N THR A 357 0.30 14.09 11.11
CA THR A 357 -0.21 13.93 9.75
C THR A 357 0.87 13.42 8.81
N LEU A 358 2.08 13.97 8.89
CA LEU A 358 3.22 13.54 8.09
C LEU A 358 3.67 12.10 8.42
N VAL A 359 3.53 11.65 9.67
CA VAL A 359 3.83 10.27 10.07
C VAL A 359 2.81 9.30 9.54
N THR A 360 1.53 9.65 9.58
CA THR A 360 0.46 8.77 9.11
C THR A 360 0.43 8.59 7.61
N ALA A 361 1.08 9.46 6.84
CA ALA A 361 1.19 9.34 5.39
C ALA A 361 2.13 8.18 4.92
N LEU A 362 2.65 7.38 5.86
CA LEU A 362 3.32 6.08 5.66
C LEU A 362 2.30 4.98 5.42
#